data_AF-A0A7I8DVN3-F1
#
_entry.id   AF-A0A7I8DVN3-F1
#
_cell.length_a   1.000
_cell.length_b   1.000
_cell.length_c   1.000
_cell.angle_alpha   90.00
_cell.angle_beta   90.00
_cell.angle_gamma   90.00
#
_symmetry.space_group_name_H-M   'P 1'
#
loop_
_entity.id
_entity.type
_entity.pdbx_description
1 polymer ?
#
loop_
_entity_poly.entity_id
_entity_poly.type
_entity_poly.pdbx_seq_one_letter_code
_entity_poly.pdbx_strand_id
1 'polypeptide(L)' 'MKFYINNKELSEKVFWRTLESLVTPLQRVYILEGMKVKIADYLCWMEIIK' A
#
# COMPACT_ATOMS: atom_id res chain seq x y z
N MET A 1 24.95 14.69 12.55
CA MET A 1 23.50 14.89 12.31
C MET A 1 22.83 13.53 12.28
N LYS A 2 22.24 13.06 13.38
CA LYS A 2 21.45 11.81 13.35
C LYS A 2 20.10 12.16 12.73
N PHE A 3 19.93 11.85 11.45
CA PHE A 3 18.66 11.95 10.77
C PHE A 3 17.74 10.86 11.31
N TYR A 4 16.82 11.24 12.19
CA TYR A 4 15.69 10.39 12.56
C TYR A 4 14.70 10.39 11.38
N ILE A 5 15.07 9.75 10.28
CA ILE A 5 14.13 9.53 9.18
C ILE A 5 13.16 8.47 9.69
N ASN A 6 11.89 8.85 9.80
CA ASN A 6 10.82 7.92 10.08
C ASN A 6 10.74 6.92 8.91
N ASN A 7 11.27 5.71 9.10
CA ASN A 7 11.33 4.67 8.08
C ASN A 7 9.96 4.39 7.44
N LYS A 8 8.87 4.64 8.18
CA LYS A 8 7.50 4.48 7.70
C LYS A 8 7.15 5.50 6.62
N GLU A 9 7.43 6.79 6.84
CA GLU A 9 7.20 7.85 5.85
C GLU A 9 8.10 7.70 4.62
N LEU A 10 9.34 7.22 4.82
CA LEU A 10 10.24 6.90 3.72
C LEU A 10 9.69 5.74 2.88
N SER A 11 9.20 4.67 3.53
CA SER A 11 8.64 3.50 2.84
C SER A 11 7.41 3.85 2.01
N GLU A 12 6.54 4.74 2.51
CA GLU A 12 5.33 5.15 1.80
C GLU A 12 5.69 6.02 0.58
N LYS A 13 6.61 6.97 0.74
CA LYS A 13 7.08 7.79 -0.39
C LYS A 13 7.77 6.95 -1.47
N VAL A 14 8.56 5.96 -1.07
CA VAL A 14 9.21 5.03 -2.02
C VAL A 14 8.17 4.18 -2.72
N PHE A 15 7.20 3.62 -1.98
CA PHE A 15 6.10 2.84 -2.55
C PHE A 15 5.34 3.60 -3.63
N TRP A 16 4.93 4.84 -3.35
CA TRP A 16 4.19 5.68 -4.32
C TRP A 16 5.03 6.03 -5.54
N ARG A 17 6.31 6.38 -5.37
CA ARG A 17 7.23 6.62 -6.50
C ARG A 17 7.46 5.38 -7.35
N THR A 18 7.63 4.23 -6.72
CA THR A 18 7.82 2.95 -7.43
C THR A 18 6.57 2.58 -8.22
N LEU A 19 5.38 2.75 -7.64
CA LEU A 19 4.12 2.58 -8.38
C LEU A 19 4.02 3.55 -9.56
N GLU A 20 4.33 4.83 -9.37
CA GLU A 20 4.33 5.82 -10.45
C GLU A 20 5.26 5.46 -11.61
N SER A 21 6.42 4.90 -11.29
CA SER A 21 7.42 4.53 -12.29
C SER A 21 7.12 3.22 -13.02
N LEU A 22 6.40 2.28 -12.39
CA LEU A 22 6.24 0.92 -12.92
C LEU A 22 4.91 0.69 -13.65
N VAL A 23 3.88 1.48 -13.34
CA VAL A 23 2.52 1.20 -13.83
C VAL A 23 1.83 2.46 -14.33
N THR A 24 1.05 2.27 -15.40
CA THR A 24 0.23 3.34 -15.98
C THR A 24 -0.82 3.84 -14.98
N PRO A 25 -1.34 5.07 -15.14
CA PRO A 25 -2.37 5.61 -14.24
C PRO A 25 -3.58 4.67 -14.07
N LEU A 26 -4.01 4.01 -15.15
CA LEU A 26 -5.14 3.07 -15.10
C LEU A 26 -4.80 1.81 -14.28
N GLN A 27 -3.61 1.24 -14.50
CA GLN A 27 -3.14 0.09 -13.71
C GLN A 27 -2.97 0.43 -12.22
N ARG A 28 -2.58 1.67 -11.89
CA ARG A 28 -2.53 2.13 -10.50
C ARG A 28 -3.91 2.09 -9.83
N VAL A 29 -4.95 2.55 -10.52
CA VAL A 29 -6.33 2.48 -9.99
C VAL A 29 -6.72 1.04 -9.70
N TYR A 30 -6.49 0.12 -10.64
CA TYR A 30 -6.78 -1.30 -10.45
C TYR A 30 -5.98 -1.94 -9.31
N ILE A 31 -4.70 -1.60 -9.16
CA ILE A 31 -3.87 -2.11 -8.06
C ILE A 31 -4.41 -1.60 -6.72
N LEU A 32 -4.75 -0.31 -6.61
CA LEU A 32 -5.29 0.27 -5.39
C LEU A 32 -6.67 -0.29 -5.04
N GLU A 33 -7.53 -0.50 -6.03
CA GLU A 33 -8.82 -1.18 -5.83
C GLU A 33 -8.63 -2.63 -5.39
N GLY A 34 -7.73 -3.38 -6.04
CA GLY A 34 -7.40 -4.74 -5.64
C GLY A 34 -6.81 -4.83 -4.23
N MET A 35 -6.01 -3.85 -3.81
CA MET A 35 -5.51 -3.76 -2.44
C MET A 35 -6.63 -3.51 -1.43
N LYS A 36 -7.62 -2.66 -1.75
CA LYS A 36 -8.80 -2.45 -0.88
C LYS A 36 -9.57 -3.75 -0.67
N VAL A 37 -9.79 -4.53 -1.74
CA VAL A 37 -10.47 -5.84 -1.66
C VAL A 37 -9.69 -6.79 -0.75
N LYS A 38 -8.38 -6.93 -0.93
CA LYS A 38 -7.55 -7.81 -0.08
C LYS A 38 -7.55 -7.41 1.39
N ILE A 39 -7.57 -6.11 1.69
CA ILE A 39 -7.65 -5.63 3.08
C ILE A 39 -9.03 -5.95 3.67
N ALA A 40 -10.11 -5.75 2.91
CA ALA A 40 -11.45 -6.10 3.34
C ALA A 40 -11.59 -7.61 3.60
N ASP A 41 -11.07 -8.46 2.71
CA ASP A 41 -11.07 -9.91 2.89
C ASP A 41 -10.28 -10.33 4.13
N TYR A 42 -9.13 -9.72 4.38
CA TYR A 42 -8.33 -9.98 5.58
C TYR A 42 -9.07 -9.59 6.87
N LEU A 43 -9.72 -8.42 6.89
CA LEU A 43 -10.52 -7.99 8.04
C LEU A 43 -11.72 -8.92 8.27
N CYS A 44 -12.42 -9.32 7.21
CA CYS A 44 -13.52 -10.27 7.28
C CYS A 44 -13.05 -11.63 7.83
N TRP A 45 -11.90 -12.12 7.35
CA TRP A 45 -11.30 -13.37 7.85
C TRP A 45 -10.94 -13.29 9.34
N MET A 46 -10.41 -12.15 9.80
CA MET A 46 -10.12 -11.92 11.22
C MET A 46 -11.38 -11.85 12.10
N GLU A 47 -12.52 -11.42 11.55
CA GLU A 47 -13.81 -11.45 12.25
C GLU A 47 -14.40 -12.86 12.32
N ILE A 48 -14.18 -13.69 11.30
CA ILE A 48 -14.63 -15.09 11.28
C ILE A 48 -13.83 -15.97 12.26
N ILE A 49 -12.56 -15.64 12.50
CA ILE A 49 -11.67 -16.41 13.39
C ILE A 49 -11.86 -16.09 14.89
N LYS A 50 -12.60 -15.02 15.22
CA LYS A 50 -12.96 -14.69 16.60
C LYS A 50 -14.03 -15.62 17.16
#